data_AF-A0A534UJD1-F1
#
_entry.id   AF-A0A534UJD1-F1
#
_cell.length_a   1.000
_cell.length_b   1.000
_cell.length_c   1.000
_cell.angle_alpha   90.00
_cell.angle_beta   90.00
_cell.angle_gamma   90.00
#
_symmetry.space_group_name_H-M   'P 1'
#
loop_
_entity.id
_entity.type
_entity.pdbx_description
1 polymer ?
#
loop_
_entity_poly.entity_id
_entity_poly.type
_entity_poly.pdbx_seq_one_letter_code
_entity_poly.pdbx_strand_id
1 'polypeptide(L)'
;MHRHEPPVVRGEDDRGVPGMRCTSCHQDHNLELAKVSGALVWHLAPIEMAWAGKSPHAICEQMKDPARNRHRTLAEIVEHNAHDKLVAWGWNPGHGREPAPGTQEQLGRIVQAWVETGAECPPEVAR
;
A
#
# COMPACT_ATOMS: atom_id res chain seq x y z
N MET A 1 -12.50 2.21 -8.56
CA MET A 1 -11.37 3.13 -8.32
C MET A 1 -11.84 4.53 -8.68
N HIS A 2 -11.71 5.50 -7.78
CA HIS A 2 -12.14 6.88 -8.01
C HIS A 2 -10.91 7.77 -8.25
N ARG A 3 -11.02 8.76 -9.15
CA ARG A 3 -9.95 9.74 -9.33
C ARG A 3 -9.87 10.66 -8.10
N HIS A 4 -8.67 11.14 -7.82
CA HIS A 4 -8.46 12.13 -6.77
C HIS A 4 -9.14 13.45 -7.16
N GLU A 5 -9.79 14.11 -6.19
CA GLU A 5 -10.47 15.41 -6.38
C GLU A 5 -9.99 16.42 -5.32
N PRO A 6 -9.51 17.61 -5.72
CA PRO A 6 -9.23 18.03 -7.10
C PRO A 6 -8.17 17.14 -7.77
N PRO A 7 -8.03 17.15 -9.11
CA PRO A 7 -7.02 16.32 -9.78
C PRO A 7 -5.61 16.62 -9.26
N VAL A 8 -4.97 15.61 -8.68
CA VAL A 8 -3.58 15.64 -8.21
C VAL A 8 -2.83 14.45 -8.81
N VAL A 9 -1.55 14.65 -9.11
CA VAL A 9 -0.64 13.61 -9.60
C VAL A 9 0.47 13.34 -8.59
N ARG A 10 1.09 12.16 -8.67
CA ARG A 10 2.06 11.61 -7.70
C ARG A 10 3.23 12.53 -7.32
N GLY A 11 3.80 13.28 -8.27
CA GLY A 11 5.09 13.96 -8.09
C GLY A 11 6.27 12.99 -8.11
N GLU A 12 7.49 13.52 -8.10
CA GLU A 12 8.74 12.72 -8.17
C GLU A 12 9.07 12.01 -6.85
N ASP A 13 8.58 12.53 -5.73
CA ASP A 13 8.84 12.03 -4.37
C ASP A 13 7.61 11.38 -3.72
N ASP A 14 6.63 10.97 -4.53
CA ASP A 14 5.39 10.32 -4.12
C ASP A 14 4.44 11.16 -3.26
N ARG A 15 4.64 12.49 -3.19
CA ARG A 15 3.97 13.41 -2.26
C ARG A 15 3.27 14.59 -2.93
N GLY A 16 3.00 14.48 -4.24
CA GLY A 16 2.38 15.53 -5.04
C GLY A 16 3.39 16.42 -5.75
N VAL A 17 2.91 17.31 -6.62
CA VAL A 17 3.76 18.23 -7.40
C VAL A 17 3.90 19.60 -6.70
N PRO A 18 4.88 20.44 -7.07
CA PRO A 18 4.93 21.82 -6.62
C PRO A 18 3.57 22.53 -6.81
N GLY A 19 3.09 23.20 -5.76
CA GLY A 19 1.79 23.86 -5.74
C GLY A 19 0.60 22.97 -5.38
N MET A 20 0.71 21.63 -5.45
CA MET A 20 -0.33 20.66 -5.10
C MET A 20 0.27 19.47 -4.34
N ARG A 21 0.80 19.73 -3.14
CA ARG A 21 1.37 18.71 -2.25
C ARG A 21 0.25 17.96 -1.55
N CYS A 22 0.39 16.64 -1.40
CA CYS A 22 -0.61 15.81 -0.72
C CYS A 22 -0.89 16.31 0.72
N THR A 23 0.14 16.79 1.41
CA THR A 23 0.06 17.32 2.78
C THR A 23 -0.68 18.66 2.89
N SER A 24 -1.05 19.29 1.76
CA SER A 24 -1.91 20.47 1.78
C SER A 24 -3.37 20.12 2.14
N CYS A 25 -3.77 18.86 1.97
CA CYS A 25 -5.10 18.38 2.35
C CYS A 25 -5.02 17.23 3.37
N HIS A 26 -4.15 16.25 3.12
CA HIS A 26 -4.02 15.06 3.95
C HIS A 26 -3.20 15.35 5.21
N GLN A 27 -3.71 14.89 6.35
CA GLN A 27 -3.10 15.07 7.67
C GLN A 27 -2.61 13.74 8.24
N ASP A 28 -2.16 13.76 9.49
CA ASP A 28 -1.74 12.58 10.24
C ASP A 28 -2.89 11.64 10.65
N HIS A 29 -4.13 12.06 10.45
CA HIS A 29 -5.36 11.31 10.72
C HIS A 29 -6.43 11.56 9.64
N ASN A 30 -7.43 10.67 9.56
CA ASN A 30 -8.59 10.86 8.69
C ASN A 30 -9.41 12.09 9.13
N LEU A 31 -9.69 13.00 8.19
CA LEU A 31 -10.51 14.18 8.40
C LEU A 31 -11.97 13.89 8.00
N GLU A 32 -12.79 13.49 8.97
CA GLU A 32 -14.15 13.01 8.72
C GLU A 32 -15.05 14.05 8.01
N LEU A 33 -15.07 15.29 8.51
CA LEU A 33 -15.93 16.35 7.94
C LEU A 33 -15.50 16.76 6.52
N ALA A 34 -14.20 16.78 6.27
CA ALA A 34 -13.65 17.09 4.94
C ALA A 34 -13.66 15.88 3.99
N LYS A 35 -13.94 14.68 4.51
CA LYS A 35 -13.86 13.38 3.80
C LYS A 35 -12.48 13.12 3.17
N VAL A 36 -11.44 13.71 3.76
CA VAL A 36 -10.05 13.56 3.34
C VAL A 36 -9.39 12.48 4.20
N SER A 37 -8.79 11.48 3.57
CA SER A 37 -8.04 10.45 4.30
C SER A 37 -6.75 11.00 4.90
N GLY A 38 -6.20 10.35 5.93
CA GLY A 38 -4.92 10.75 6.49
C GLY A 38 -4.27 9.66 7.33
N ALA A 39 -2.95 9.79 7.51
CA ALA A 39 -2.10 8.92 8.29
C ALA A 39 -0.78 9.64 8.59
N LEU A 40 -0.10 9.27 9.68
CA LEU A 40 1.12 9.94 10.19
C LEU A 40 2.18 10.28 9.13
N VAL A 41 2.31 9.47 8.08
CA VAL A 41 3.25 9.73 6.97
C VAL A 41 2.52 9.58 5.63
N TRP A 42 1.55 10.43 5.34
CA TRP A 42 0.76 10.31 4.11
C TRP A 42 1.59 10.56 2.83
N HIS A 43 1.75 9.50 2.02
CA HIS A 43 2.33 9.53 0.67
C HIS A 43 1.91 8.29 -0.11
N LEU A 44 2.17 8.26 -1.42
CA LEU A 44 1.98 7.06 -2.22
C LEU A 44 3.17 6.10 -2.06
N ALA A 45 2.95 4.78 -2.16
CA ALA A 45 4.04 3.84 -2.40
C ALA A 45 4.63 4.10 -3.80
N PRO A 46 5.94 3.91 -4.05
CA PRO A 46 6.57 4.15 -5.36
C PRO A 46 5.81 3.52 -6.52
N ILE A 47 5.96 4.09 -7.71
CA ILE A 47 5.23 3.59 -8.88
C ILE A 47 5.61 2.14 -9.22
N GLU A 48 6.85 1.75 -8.93
CA GLU A 48 7.38 0.40 -9.08
C GLU A 48 6.69 -0.61 -8.17
N MET A 49 5.99 -0.16 -7.11
CA MET A 49 5.19 -0.95 -6.17
C MET A 49 3.69 -0.98 -6.52
N ALA A 50 3.25 -0.39 -7.64
CA ALA A 50 1.84 -0.38 -8.01
C ALA A 50 1.32 -1.78 -8.36
N TRP A 51 0.19 -2.18 -7.79
CA TRP A 51 -0.46 -3.48 -8.04
C TRP A 51 -1.67 -3.42 -8.98
N ALA A 52 -2.22 -2.22 -9.21
CA ALA A 52 -3.39 -2.04 -10.05
C ALA A 52 -3.17 -2.65 -11.44
N GLY A 53 -4.06 -3.55 -11.85
CA GLY A 53 -3.97 -4.23 -13.14
C GLY A 53 -3.00 -5.43 -13.20
N LYS A 54 -2.28 -5.79 -12.13
CA LYS A 54 -1.36 -6.95 -12.12
C LYS A 54 -2.01 -8.24 -11.62
N SER A 55 -1.68 -9.38 -12.24
CA SER A 55 -2.12 -10.71 -11.76
C SER A 55 -1.51 -11.02 -10.38
N PRO A 56 -2.11 -11.94 -9.59
CA PRO A 56 -1.52 -12.38 -8.33
C PRO A 56 -0.09 -12.89 -8.48
N HIS A 57 0.21 -13.62 -9.56
CA HIS A 57 1.57 -14.05 -9.90
C HIS A 57 2.51 -12.85 -10.05
N ALA A 58 2.14 -11.86 -10.88
CA ALA A 58 2.95 -10.67 -11.10
C ALA A 58 3.15 -9.82 -9.83
N ILE A 59 2.16 -9.76 -8.93
CA ILE A 59 2.30 -9.09 -7.64
C ILE A 59 3.29 -9.84 -6.75
N CYS A 60 3.19 -11.17 -6.68
CA CYS A 60 4.10 -11.99 -5.89
C CYS A 60 5.56 -11.83 -6.37
N GLU A 61 5.81 -11.95 -7.67
CA GLU A 61 7.15 -11.76 -8.25
C GLU A 61 7.68 -10.35 -8.01
N GLN A 62 6.81 -9.34 -8.05
CA GLN A 62 7.18 -7.96 -7.73
C GLN A 62 7.52 -7.75 -6.25
N MET A 63 6.79 -8.39 -5.33
CA MET A 63 7.09 -8.32 -3.90
C MET A 63 8.47 -8.91 -3.60
N LYS A 64 8.85 -9.99 -4.27
CA LYS A 64 10.13 -10.69 -4.06
C LYS A 64 11.32 -9.97 -4.67
N ASP A 65 11.10 -9.11 -5.67
CA ASP A 65 12.17 -8.46 -6.42
C ASP A 65 12.70 -7.21 -5.71
N PRO A 66 13.97 -7.20 -5.23
CA PRO A 66 14.57 -6.06 -4.55
C PRO A 66 14.58 -4.77 -5.39
N ALA A 67 14.61 -4.88 -6.72
CA ALA A 67 14.57 -3.72 -7.61
C ALA A 67 13.19 -3.05 -7.66
N ARG A 68 12.13 -3.74 -7.21
CA ARG A 68 10.73 -3.28 -7.29
C ARG A 68 10.03 -3.17 -5.95
N ASN A 69 10.66 -3.56 -4.84
CA ASN A 69 10.07 -3.57 -3.49
C ASN A 69 10.72 -2.59 -2.49
N ARG A 70 11.56 -1.65 -2.99
CA ARG A 70 12.49 -0.78 -2.22
C ARG A 70 13.62 -1.55 -1.52
N HIS A 71 14.26 -2.50 -2.22
CA HIS A 71 15.40 -3.27 -1.73
C HIS A 71 15.14 -4.07 -0.44
N ARG A 72 13.89 -4.42 -0.17
CA ARG A 72 13.51 -5.22 1.00
C ARG A 72 13.83 -6.69 0.78
N THR A 73 14.35 -7.31 1.83
CA THR A 73 14.39 -8.76 2.02
C THR A 73 13.00 -9.31 2.33
N LEU A 74 12.82 -10.63 2.25
CA LEU A 74 11.56 -11.28 2.64
C LEU A 74 11.19 -11.02 4.12
N ALA A 75 12.17 -10.98 5.03
CA ALA A 75 11.94 -10.66 6.43
C ALA A 75 11.44 -9.21 6.61
N GLU A 76 12.01 -8.26 5.88
CA GLU A 76 11.55 -6.86 5.90
C GLU A 76 10.18 -6.69 5.24
N ILE A 77 9.81 -7.55 4.28
CA ILE A 77 8.45 -7.59 3.73
C ILE A 77 7.45 -8.04 4.79
N VAL A 78 7.78 -9.07 5.58
CA VAL A 78 6.93 -9.49 6.71
C VAL A 78 6.75 -8.32 7.68
N GLU A 79 7.86 -7.72 8.13
CA GLU A 79 7.84 -6.60 9.07
C GLU A 79 7.01 -5.42 8.55
N HIS A 80 7.21 -5.05 7.29
CA HIS A 80 6.45 -3.99 6.64
C HIS A 80 4.94 -4.30 6.61
N ASN A 81 4.54 -5.51 6.22
CA ASN A 81 3.12 -5.85 6.17
C ASN A 81 2.50 -5.94 7.57
N ALA A 82 3.25 -6.42 8.57
CA ALA A 82 2.78 -6.61 9.93
C ALA A 82 2.64 -5.30 10.71
N HIS A 83 3.52 -4.32 10.49
CA HIS A 83 3.66 -3.18 11.40
C HIS A 83 3.67 -1.80 10.73
N ASP A 84 3.75 -1.70 9.41
CA ASP A 84 3.72 -0.40 8.74
C ASP A 84 2.37 0.30 8.93
N LYS A 85 2.40 1.57 9.32
CA LYS A 85 1.21 2.34 9.67
C LYS A 85 0.36 2.74 8.45
N LEU A 86 0.97 2.88 7.27
CA LEU A 86 0.22 3.10 6.02
C LEU A 86 -0.43 1.80 5.55
N VAL A 87 0.21 0.65 5.79
CA VAL A 87 -0.45 -0.65 5.57
C VAL A 87 -1.63 -0.81 6.55
N ALA A 88 -1.42 -0.49 7.83
CA ALA A 88 -2.45 -0.53 8.89
C ALA A 88 -3.69 0.30 8.55
N TRP A 89 -3.53 1.40 7.81
CA TRP A 89 -4.63 2.25 7.38
C TRP A 89 -5.72 1.48 6.62
N GLY A 90 -5.36 0.36 5.96
CA GLY A 90 -6.32 -0.51 5.28
C GLY A 90 -7.46 -1.03 6.16
N TRP A 91 -7.25 -1.16 7.49
CA TRP A 91 -8.28 -1.61 8.43
C TRP A 91 -9.00 -0.48 9.17
N ASN A 92 -8.50 0.76 9.06
CA ASN A 92 -9.19 1.95 9.57
C ASN A 92 -9.23 3.05 8.50
N PRO A 93 -9.89 2.78 7.36
CA PRO A 93 -9.85 3.70 6.24
C PRO A 93 -10.74 4.92 6.50
N GLY A 94 -10.37 6.06 5.92
CA GLY A 94 -11.16 7.28 6.03
C GLY A 94 -12.53 7.18 5.35
N HIS A 95 -13.47 8.05 5.76
CA HIS A 95 -14.88 8.13 5.36
C HIS A 95 -15.30 7.37 4.08
N GLY A 96 -16.31 6.50 4.24
CA GLY A 96 -17.04 5.86 3.13
C GLY A 96 -16.29 4.73 2.42
N ARG A 97 -15.19 4.25 3.00
CA ARG A 97 -14.41 3.12 2.49
C ARG A 97 -14.66 1.89 3.34
N GLU A 98 -14.73 0.74 2.67
CA GLU A 98 -14.82 -0.55 3.33
C GLU A 98 -13.43 -0.93 3.90
N PRO A 99 -13.33 -1.30 5.19
CA PRO A 99 -12.10 -1.83 5.75
C PRO A 99 -11.66 -3.12 5.05
N ALA A 100 -10.35 -3.35 5.01
CA ALA A 100 -9.82 -4.64 4.59
C ALA A 100 -10.38 -5.78 5.47
N PRO A 101 -10.59 -6.98 4.90
CA PRO A 101 -11.02 -8.13 5.70
C PRO A 101 -9.95 -8.52 6.72
N GLY A 102 -10.39 -9.12 7.84
CA GLY A 102 -9.49 -9.59 8.90
C GLY A 102 -8.80 -8.46 9.65
N THR A 103 -7.52 -8.66 10.01
CA THR A 103 -6.67 -7.68 10.71
C THR A 103 -5.26 -7.60 10.11
N GLN A 104 -4.54 -6.51 10.39
CA GLN A 104 -3.12 -6.39 9.97
C GLN A 104 -2.25 -7.48 10.59
N GLU A 105 -2.52 -7.87 11.83
CA GLU A 105 -1.81 -8.95 12.49
C GLU A 105 -2.00 -10.29 11.75
N GLN A 106 -3.22 -10.54 11.24
CA GLN A 106 -3.48 -11.70 10.39
C GLN A 106 -2.74 -11.60 9.05
N LEU A 107 -2.66 -10.40 8.43
CA LEU A 107 -1.84 -10.19 7.24
C LEU A 107 -0.38 -10.55 7.53
N GLY A 108 0.20 -10.02 8.61
CA GLY A 108 1.59 -10.31 9.00
C GLY A 108 1.83 -11.81 9.17
N ARG A 109 0.92 -12.52 9.84
CA ARG A 109 0.99 -13.98 10.00
C ARG A 109 0.90 -14.74 8.68
N ILE A 110 0.03 -14.33 7.77
CA ILE A 110 -0.11 -14.95 6.45
C ILE A 110 1.16 -14.74 5.61
N VAL A 111 1.71 -13.52 5.60
CA VAL A 111 2.93 -13.20 4.85
C VAL A 111 4.13 -13.95 5.43
N GLN A 112 4.25 -14.05 6.77
CA GLN A 112 5.27 -14.86 7.43
C GLN A 112 5.18 -16.33 7.02
N ALA A 113 4.00 -16.93 7.08
CA ALA A 113 3.80 -18.33 6.69
C ALA A 113 4.14 -18.58 5.20
N TRP A 114 3.80 -17.64 4.33
CA TRP A 114 4.19 -17.68 2.92
C TRP A 114 5.72 -17.64 2.74
N VAL A 115 6.42 -16.78 3.48
CA VAL A 115 7.89 -16.71 3.45
C VAL A 115 8.52 -18.01 3.98
N GLU A 116 8.02 -18.56 5.08
CA GLU A 116 8.51 -19.81 5.69
C GLU A 116 8.35 -21.03 4.78
N THR A 117 7.34 -21.00 3.91
CA THR A 117 7.06 -22.09 2.94
C THR A 117 7.76 -21.88 1.59
N GLY A 118 8.67 -20.90 1.48
CA GLY A 118 9.52 -20.68 0.30
C GLY A 118 9.16 -19.44 -0.52
N ALA A 119 8.17 -18.65 -0.10
CA ALA A 119 7.69 -17.48 -0.85
C ALA A 119 7.33 -17.81 -2.31
N GLU A 120 6.73 -18.98 -2.52
CA GLU A 120 6.34 -19.45 -3.85
C GLU A 120 5.23 -18.58 -4.44
N CYS A 121 5.34 -18.30 -5.74
CA CYS A 121 4.32 -17.52 -6.44
C CYS A 121 3.26 -18.44 -7.03
N PRO A 122 1.97 -18.06 -6.97
CA PRO A 122 0.92 -18.84 -7.59
C PRO A 122 1.18 -18.93 -9.10
N PRO A 123 0.72 -19.98 -9.80
CA PRO A 123 0.85 -20.05 -11.25
C PRO A 123 0.17 -18.85 -11.92
N GLU A 124 0.64 -18.46 -13.11
CA GLU A 124 -0.03 -17.44 -13.90
C GLU A 124 -1.43 -17.95 -14.26
N VAL A 125 -2.45 -17.28 -13.74
CA VAL A 125 -3.85 -17.59 -14.07
C VAL A 125 -4.31 -16.53 -15.06
N ALA A 126 -4.77 -16.97 -16.23
CA ALA A 126 -5.44 -16.08 -17.18
C ALA A 126 -6.65 -15.43 -16.47
N ARG A 127 -6.71 -14.10 -16.50
CA ARG A 127 -7.82 -13.32 -15.96
C ARG A 127 -9.05 -13.42 -16.84
#